data_AF-A0AAF0P841-F1
#
_entry.id   AF-A0AAF0P841-F1
#
_cell.length_a   1.000
_cell.length_b   1.000
_cell.length_c   1.000
_cell.angle_alpha   90.00
_cell.angle_beta   90.00
_cell.angle_gamma   90.00
#
_symmetry.space_group_name_H-M   'P 1'
#
loop_
_entity.id
_entity.type
_entity.pdbx_description
1 polymer ?
#
loop_
_entity_poly.entity_id
_entity_poly.type
_entity_poly.pdbx_seq_one_letter_code
_entity_poly.pdbx_strand_id
1 'polypeptide(L)'
;MGRLSSVLLKGLGAVVLAVVVLSVVATIVGIALSVIAAVLSLVLTLAVLSLVVLAAVGLFSLFGADSSAGSDSDTPAETRPDPEERVRSRYVDGDLDDEEFERELERVLGEETVGVDDVETDRSRRRHRERERR
;
A
#
# COMPACT_ATOMS: atom_id res chain seq x y z
N MET A 1 50.96 -48.38 26.56
CA MET A 1 49.70 -48.03 25.87
C MET A 1 49.35 -46.52 25.87
N GLY A 2 50.07 -45.62 26.57
CA GLY A 2 49.69 -44.20 26.65
C GLY A 2 50.01 -43.30 25.43
N ARG A 3 50.92 -43.71 24.55
CA ARG A 3 51.38 -42.88 23.40
C ARG A 3 50.29 -42.76 22.32
N LEU A 4 49.62 -43.87 22.01
CA LEU A 4 48.52 -43.92 21.04
C LEU A 4 47.32 -43.07 21.49
N SER A 5 46.94 -43.16 22.78
CA SER A 5 45.85 -42.37 23.35
C SER A 5 46.10 -40.86 23.29
N SER A 6 47.34 -40.41 23.52
CA SER A 6 47.68 -38.99 23.41
C SER A 6 47.63 -38.46 21.97
N VAL A 7 48.04 -39.27 20.99
CA VAL A 7 47.98 -38.90 19.56
C VAL A 7 46.52 -38.86 19.08
N LEU A 8 45.70 -39.84 19.49
CA LEU A 8 44.26 -39.86 19.23
C LEU A 8 43.55 -38.65 19.83
N LEU A 9 43.87 -38.29 21.08
CA LEU A 9 43.25 -37.14 21.76
C LEU A 9 43.63 -35.81 21.10
N LYS A 10 44.90 -35.64 20.71
CA LYS A 10 45.37 -34.45 19.97
C LYS A 10 44.76 -34.38 18.56
N GLY A 11 44.68 -35.52 17.87
CA GLY A 11 44.07 -35.61 16.55
C GLY A 11 42.59 -35.25 16.59
N LEU A 12 41.83 -35.81 17.54
CA LEU A 12 40.43 -35.48 17.74
C LEU A 12 40.25 -33.99 18.10
N GLY A 13 41.08 -33.44 18.98
CA GLY A 13 41.07 -32.01 19.31
C GLY A 13 41.31 -31.11 18.10
N ALA A 14 42.27 -31.47 17.24
CA ALA A 14 42.54 -30.73 16.00
C ALA A 14 41.37 -30.80 15.02
N VAL A 15 40.73 -31.97 14.89
CA VAL A 15 39.53 -32.14 14.05
C VAL A 15 38.36 -31.31 14.57
N VAL A 16 38.09 -31.37 15.88
CA VAL A 16 37.02 -30.56 16.49
C VAL A 16 37.28 -29.07 16.28
N LEU A 17 38.52 -28.61 16.47
CA LEU A 17 38.89 -27.21 16.23
C LEU A 17 38.69 -26.83 14.76
N ALA A 18 39.10 -27.69 13.82
CA ALA A 18 38.89 -27.46 12.40
C ALA A 18 37.39 -27.37 12.04
N VAL A 19 36.56 -28.25 12.62
CA VAL A 19 35.10 -28.23 12.43
C VAL A 19 34.50 -26.94 13.00
N VAL A 20 34.93 -26.49 14.17
CA VAL A 20 34.46 -25.23 14.77
C VAL A 20 34.82 -24.04 13.88
N VAL A 21 36.08 -23.96 13.44
CA VAL A 21 36.52 -22.88 12.54
C VAL A 21 35.73 -22.91 11.22
N LEU A 22 35.58 -24.09 10.62
CA LEU A 22 34.83 -24.24 9.38
C LEU A 22 33.36 -23.89 9.56
N SER A 23 32.75 -24.24 10.70
CA SER A 23 31.38 -23.87 11.05
C SER A 23 31.24 -22.34 11.14
N VAL A 24 32.16 -21.65 11.79
CA VAL A 24 32.16 -20.17 11.87
C VAL A 24 32.30 -19.54 10.49
N VAL A 25 33.19 -20.05 9.65
CA VAL A 25 33.33 -19.54 8.28
C VAL A 25 32.04 -19.78 7.48
N ALA A 26 31.45 -20.98 7.59
CA ALA A 26 30.22 -21.33 6.91
C ALA A 26 29.03 -20.47 7.37
N THR A 27 28.93 -20.13 8.65
CA THR A 27 27.86 -19.23 9.14
C THR A 27 28.02 -17.82 8.61
N ILE A 28 29.24 -17.27 8.59
CA ILE A 28 29.50 -15.94 8.03
C ILE A 28 29.13 -15.90 6.53
N VAL A 29 29.60 -16.89 5.76
CA VAL A 29 29.26 -17.00 4.34
C VAL A 29 27.74 -17.18 4.15
N GLY A 30 27.11 -18.02 4.98
CA GLY A 30 25.68 -18.25 4.96
C GLY A 30 24.87 -16.97 5.21
N ILE A 31 25.27 -16.16 6.19
CA ILE A 31 24.65 -14.86 6.47
C ILE A 31 24.80 -13.92 5.27
N ALA A 32 26.00 -13.80 4.70
CA ALA A 32 26.24 -12.95 3.53
C ALA A 32 25.36 -13.38 2.34
N LEU A 33 25.31 -14.67 2.03
CA LEU A 33 24.45 -15.22 0.98
C LEU A 33 22.97 -15.01 1.28
N SER A 34 22.54 -15.14 2.54
CA SER A 34 21.17 -14.91 2.96
C SER A 34 20.73 -13.46 2.70
N VAL A 35 21.58 -12.48 3.00
CA VAL A 35 21.30 -11.06 2.71
C VAL A 35 21.15 -10.85 1.21
N ILE A 36 22.06 -11.39 0.40
CA ILE A 36 21.99 -11.29 -1.07
C ILE A 36 20.69 -11.92 -1.58
N ALA A 37 20.35 -13.11 -1.11
CA ALA A 37 19.12 -13.79 -1.49
C ALA A 37 17.87 -13.01 -1.07
N ALA A 38 17.86 -12.41 0.12
CA ALA A 38 16.75 -11.58 0.59
C ALA A 38 16.55 -10.34 -0.30
N VAL A 39 17.64 -9.64 -0.64
CA VAL A 39 17.59 -8.47 -1.54
C VAL A 39 17.09 -8.88 -2.92
N LEU A 40 17.63 -9.97 -3.50
CA LEU A 40 17.18 -10.48 -4.78
C LEU A 40 15.71 -10.88 -4.75
N SER A 41 15.25 -11.56 -3.69
CA SER A 41 13.85 -11.91 -3.50
C SER A 41 12.97 -10.67 -3.43
N LEU A 42 13.39 -9.63 -2.73
CA LEU A 42 12.64 -8.37 -2.64
C LEU A 42 12.54 -7.67 -4.00
N VAL A 43 13.63 -7.62 -4.77
CA VAL A 43 13.61 -7.05 -6.12
C VAL A 43 12.69 -7.86 -7.03
N LEU A 44 12.74 -9.19 -6.95
CA LEU A 44 11.88 -10.08 -7.73
C LEU A 44 10.41 -9.92 -7.37
N THR A 45 10.07 -9.85 -6.08
CA THR A 45 8.67 -9.66 -5.65
C THR A 45 8.14 -8.31 -6.12
N LEU A 46 8.94 -7.24 -6.01
CA LEU A 46 8.56 -5.92 -6.53
C LEU A 46 8.38 -5.95 -8.05
N ALA A 47 9.30 -6.58 -8.79
CA ALA A 47 9.18 -6.71 -10.24
C ALA A 47 7.92 -7.48 -10.66
N VAL A 48 7.62 -8.60 -9.99
CA VAL A 48 6.39 -9.36 -10.22
C VAL A 48 5.16 -8.53 -9.87
N LEU A 49 5.16 -7.83 -8.73
CA LEU A 49 4.06 -6.96 -8.34
C LEU A 49 3.82 -5.85 -9.37
N SER A 50 4.88 -5.18 -9.83
CA SER A 50 4.79 -4.17 -10.90
C SER A 50 4.21 -4.75 -12.19
N LEU A 51 4.62 -5.96 -12.57
CA LEU A 51 4.07 -6.65 -13.74
C LEU A 51 2.57 -6.97 -13.56
N VAL A 52 2.17 -7.42 -12.38
CA VAL A 52 0.76 -7.71 -12.06
C VAL A 52 -0.07 -6.43 -12.13
N VAL A 53 0.41 -5.33 -11.55
CA VAL A 53 -0.26 -4.02 -11.64
C VAL A 53 -0.39 -3.58 -13.09
N LEU A 54 0.69 -3.67 -13.88
CA LEU A 54 0.68 -3.30 -15.29
C LEU A 54 -0.32 -4.17 -16.10
N ALA A 55 -0.36 -5.48 -15.83
CA ALA A 55 -1.30 -6.39 -16.45
C ALA A 55 -2.74 -6.07 -16.06
N ALA A 56 -3.00 -5.74 -14.79
CA ALA A 56 -4.32 -5.33 -14.31
C ALA A 56 -4.77 -4.03 -14.99
N VAL A 57 -3.90 -3.01 -15.07
CA VAL A 57 -4.19 -1.75 -15.77
C VAL A 57 -4.46 -2.01 -17.26
N GLY A 58 -3.65 -2.83 -17.92
CA GLY A 58 -3.86 -3.20 -19.31
C GLY A 58 -5.21 -3.92 -19.54
N LEU A 59 -5.57 -4.82 -18.63
CA LEU A 59 -6.85 -5.52 -18.68
C LEU A 59 -8.04 -4.58 -18.45
N PHE A 60 -7.95 -3.70 -17.45
CA PHE A 60 -8.96 -2.66 -17.22
C PHE A 60 -9.09 -1.70 -18.41
N SER A 61 -7.99 -1.34 -19.08
CA SER A 61 -8.04 -0.50 -20.28
C SER A 61 -8.73 -1.19 -21.46
N LEU A 62 -8.59 -2.51 -21.59
CA LEU A 62 -9.24 -3.30 -22.64
C LEU A 62 -10.74 -3.51 -22.33
N PHE A 63 -11.09 -3.87 -21.10
CA PHE A 63 -12.48 -4.13 -20.69
C PHE A 63 -13.29 -2.86 -20.39
N GLY A 64 -12.63 -1.80 -19.93
CA GLY A 64 -13.22 -0.49 -19.65
C GLY A 64 -13.58 0.28 -20.93
N ALA A 65 -12.90 0.01 -22.05
CA ALA A 65 -13.25 0.59 -23.35
C ALA A 65 -14.61 0.09 -23.87
N ASP A 66 -15.02 -1.14 -23.52
CA ASP A 66 -16.35 -1.69 -23.85
C ASP A 66 -17.41 -1.45 -22.75
N SER A 67 -17.00 -1.11 -21.52
CA SER A 67 -17.89 -1.02 -20.35
C SER A 67 -18.33 0.40 -19.97
N SER A 68 -18.10 1.41 -20.81
CA SER A 68 -18.57 2.79 -20.56
C SER A 68 -20.10 2.97 -20.65
N ALA A 69 -20.87 1.89 -20.57
CA ALA A 69 -22.32 1.88 -20.48
C ALA A 69 -22.79 0.98 -19.32
N GLY A 70 -22.50 1.38 -18.08
CA GLY A 70 -23.28 0.95 -16.91
C GLY A 70 -22.53 0.12 -15.87
N SER A 71 -21.82 0.80 -14.98
CA SER A 71 -21.88 0.51 -13.54
C SER A 71 -21.25 1.65 -12.76
N ASP A 72 -22.09 2.29 -11.94
CA ASP A 72 -21.68 3.08 -10.79
C ASP A 72 -20.83 2.21 -9.85
N SER A 73 -19.51 2.35 -9.97
CA SER A 73 -18.50 1.91 -9.00
C SER A 73 -17.21 2.67 -9.34
N ASP A 74 -16.98 3.78 -8.64
CA ASP A 74 -15.73 4.55 -8.62
C ASP A 74 -15.10 4.86 -9.99
N THR A 75 -15.66 5.89 -10.64
CA THR A 75 -15.02 6.53 -11.78
C THR A 75 -13.70 7.17 -11.33
N PRO A 76 -12.58 6.92 -12.04
CA PRO A 76 -11.34 7.67 -11.83
C PRO A 76 -11.57 9.11 -12.31
N ALA A 77 -11.84 10.01 -11.37
CA ALA A 77 -11.94 11.43 -11.67
C ALA A 77 -10.59 11.92 -12.19
N GLU A 78 -10.58 12.33 -13.46
CA GLU A 78 -9.47 13.05 -14.06
C GLU A 78 -8.97 14.16 -13.12
N THR A 79 -7.69 14.12 -12.77
CA THR A 79 -6.79 15.26 -12.49
C THR A 79 -7.48 16.56 -12.08
N ARG A 80 -8.27 16.52 -11.02
CA ARG A 80 -8.74 17.69 -10.31
C ARG A 80 -8.47 17.37 -8.85
N PRO A 81 -7.43 17.96 -8.24
CA PRO A 81 -7.10 17.65 -6.85
C PRO A 81 -8.35 17.82 -6.01
N ASP A 82 -8.58 16.85 -5.14
CA ASP A 82 -9.73 16.84 -4.26
C ASP A 82 -9.83 18.19 -3.55
N PRO A 83 -11.04 18.73 -3.36
CA PRO A 83 -11.21 20.04 -2.72
C PRO A 83 -10.42 20.18 -1.43
N GLU A 84 -10.34 19.11 -0.63
CA GLU A 84 -9.51 18.99 0.56
C GLU A 84 -8.00 19.04 0.30
N GLU A 85 -7.50 18.32 -0.72
CA GLU A 85 -6.09 18.31 -1.08
C GLU A 85 -5.61 19.69 -1.53
N ARG A 86 -6.46 20.48 -2.19
CA ARG A 86 -6.14 21.87 -2.55
C ARG A 86 -5.97 22.78 -1.34
N VAL A 87 -6.79 22.62 -0.31
CA VAL A 87 -6.70 23.40 0.93
C VAL A 87 -5.44 23.00 1.70
N ARG A 88 -5.13 21.69 1.76
CA ARG A 88 -3.90 21.17 2.38
C ARG A 88 -2.63 21.64 1.68
N SER A 89 -2.59 21.65 0.34
CA SER A 89 -1.42 22.15 -0.40
C SER A 89 -1.11 23.60 -0.03
N ARG A 90 -2.14 24.45 -0.01
CA ARG A 90 -1.99 25.89 0.27
C ARG A 90 -1.50 26.18 1.69
N TYR A 91 -1.88 25.35 2.66
CA TYR A 91 -1.35 25.40 4.03
C TYR A 91 0.14 25.04 4.08
N VAL A 92 0.55 23.97 3.40
CA VAL A 92 1.96 23.53 3.34
C VAL A 92 2.84 24.55 2.62
N ASP A 93 2.30 25.23 1.61
CA ASP A 93 2.97 26.31 0.90
C ASP A 93 3.08 27.61 1.74
N GLY A 94 2.42 27.66 2.90
CA GLY A 94 2.43 28.82 3.81
C GLY A 94 1.51 29.97 3.38
N ASP A 95 0.66 29.73 2.39
CA ASP A 95 -0.32 30.68 1.86
C ASP A 95 -1.60 30.73 2.69
N LEU A 96 -1.74 29.86 3.70
CA LEU A 96 -2.89 29.79 4.59
C LEU A 96 -2.41 29.60 6.04
N ASP A 97 -2.91 30.43 6.96
CA ASP A 97 -2.60 30.31 8.40
C ASP A 97 -3.41 29.16 9.03
N ASP A 98 -2.99 28.68 10.21
CA ASP A 98 -3.61 27.54 10.92
C ASP A 98 -5.12 27.77 11.10
N GLU A 99 -5.52 28.97 11.53
CA GLU A 99 -6.92 29.32 11.78
C GLU A 99 -7.77 29.41 10.51
N GLU A 100 -7.15 29.80 9.39
CA GLU A 100 -7.82 29.87 8.08
C GLU A 100 -7.95 28.49 7.45
N PHE A 101 -6.96 27.63 7.64
CA PHE A 101 -6.99 26.24 7.23
C PHE A 101 -8.15 25.48 7.86
N GLU A 102 -8.32 25.56 9.18
CA GLU A 102 -9.40 24.86 9.87
C GLU A 102 -10.79 25.30 9.40
N ARG A 103 -11.00 26.60 9.18
CA ARG A 103 -12.29 27.13 8.69
C ARG A 103 -12.61 26.67 7.27
N GLU A 104 -11.62 26.71 6.38
CA GLU A 104 -11.82 26.34 4.98
C GLU A 104 -11.95 24.82 4.81
N LEU A 105 -11.20 24.03 5.60
CA LEU A 105 -11.32 22.57 5.61
C LEU A 105 -12.70 22.13 6.09
N GLU A 106 -13.21 22.68 7.20
CA GLU A 106 -14.54 22.36 7.72
C GLU A 106 -15.64 22.69 6.71
N ARG A 107 -15.50 23.81 6.00
CA ARG A 107 -16.44 24.19 4.94
C ARG A 107 -16.44 23.17 3.80
N VAL A 108 -15.26 22.78 3.32
CA VAL A 108 -15.12 21.83 2.21
C VAL A 108 -15.69 20.46 2.57
N LEU A 109 -15.41 19.96 3.78
CA LEU A 109 -15.96 18.70 4.29
C LEU A 109 -17.48 18.79 4.54
N GLY A 110 -17.97 19.94 5.01
CA GLY A 110 -19.40 20.21 5.21
C GLY A 110 -20.20 20.23 3.90
N GLU A 111 -19.67 20.82 2.83
CA GLU A 111 -20.33 20.85 1.51
C GLU A 111 -20.39 19.46 0.86
N GLU A 112 -19.37 18.62 1.06
CA GLU A 112 -19.33 17.25 0.53
C GLU A 112 -20.33 16.32 1.25
N THR A 113 -20.49 16.49 2.56
CA THR A 113 -21.42 15.69 3.38
C THR A 113 -22.89 16.10 3.18
N VAL A 114 -23.19 17.39 3.04
CA VAL A 114 -24.56 17.90 2.85
C VAL A 114 -25.15 17.52 1.48
N GLY A 115 -24.31 17.29 0.46
CA GLY A 115 -24.76 16.87 -0.87
C GLY A 115 -25.48 15.51 -0.91
N VAL A 116 -25.36 14.69 0.13
CA VAL A 116 -25.97 13.35 0.21
C VAL A 116 -27.33 13.35 0.93
N ASP A 117 -27.57 14.28 1.86
CA ASP A 117 -28.77 14.26 2.73
C ASP A 117 -29.96 15.12 2.24
N ASP A 118 -29.74 16.12 1.37
CA ASP A 118 -30.82 17.06 0.97
C ASP A 118 -31.81 16.52 -0.08
N VAL A 119 -31.59 15.33 -0.65
CA VAL A 119 -32.43 14.79 -1.75
C VAL A 119 -33.69 14.07 -1.25
N GLU A 120 -33.78 13.71 0.04
CA GLU A 120 -34.91 12.91 0.55
C GLU A 120 -36.10 13.75 1.09
N THR A 121 -35.88 15.00 1.48
CA THR A 121 -36.90 15.79 2.19
C THR A 121 -37.94 16.46 1.26
N ASP A 122 -37.65 16.67 -0.02
CA ASP A 122 -38.59 17.37 -0.93
C ASP A 122 -39.62 16.45 -1.62
N ARG A 123 -39.31 15.15 -1.78
CA ARG A 123 -40.21 14.19 -2.48
C ARG A 123 -41.49 13.86 -1.73
N SER A 124 -41.52 14.00 -0.40
CA SER A 124 -42.67 13.66 0.42
C SER A 124 -43.76 14.75 0.44
N ARG A 125 -43.43 16.02 0.11
CA ARG A 125 -44.43 17.11 0.04
C ARG A 125 -45.22 17.16 -1.26
N ARG A 126 -44.71 16.61 -2.38
CA ARG A 126 -45.41 16.63 -3.67
C ARG A 126 -46.49 15.56 -3.84
N ARG A 127 -46.38 14.40 -3.17
CA ARG A 127 -47.32 13.28 -3.34
C ARG A 127 -48.66 13.44 -2.62
N HIS A 128 -48.80 14.40 -1.70
CA HIS A 128 -50.05 14.57 -0.94
C HIS A 128 -51.09 15.47 -1.64
N ARG A 129 -50.71 16.27 -2.67
CA ARG A 129 -51.66 17.18 -3.35
C ARG A 129 -52.44 16.53 -4.51
N GLU A 130 -52.09 15.31 -4.92
CA GLU A 130 -52.70 14.67 -6.08
C GLU A 130 -53.84 13.69 -5.73
N ARG A 131 -54.01 13.35 -4.44
CA ARG A 131 -55.06 12.43 -3.98
C ARG A 131 -56.41 13.07 -3.66
N GLU A 132 -56.54 14.40 -3.70
CA GLU A 132 -57.81 15.12 -3.47
C GLU A 132 -58.58 15.47 -4.75
N ARG A 133 -58.10 15.05 -5.92
CA ARG A 133 -58.76 15.32 -7.22
C ARG A 133 -59.14 14.05 -7.98
N ARG A 134 -59.66 13.05 -7.29
CA ARG A 134 -60.43 11.95 -7.90
C ARG A 134 -61.72 11.73 -7.16
#